data_AF-A0A8J2PHA8-F1
#
_entry.id   AF-A0A8J2PHA8-F1
#
_cell.length_a   1.000
_cell.length_b   1.000
_cell.length_c   1.000
_cell.angle_alpha   90.00
_cell.angle_beta   90.00
_cell.angle_gamma   90.00
#
_symmetry.space_group_name_H-M   'P 1'
#
loop_
_entity.id
_entity.type
_entity.pdbx_description
1 polymer ?
#
loop_
_entity_poly.entity_id
_entity_poly.type
_entity_poly.pdbx_seq_one_letter_code
_entity_poly.pdbx_strand_id
1 'polypeptide(L)'
;DIARQGIDQLISMSSAKTELNAMAAVTIDGGSCWMNECNLGNLVTDAMVHCAHNHNSTSGLGHDFISVWHGGAFFRDVVNATEKIKILDVHKWLPYHNTAYLVKMYGNTLRGMFEKSATGLREDPAWGQFLQVSSGVEVTYSDKYLYKVRTIHYNNGIPQLEEIRDSSVYTVIIPSIIYRGKTVYTNFPKDLLSVQGNSTGISLGYDDDCLIQYLNTTKKITVGFEERIFMGDVDRIECNKKTGLTVFLTLFIAALIIGSAYATWKCFIQPRRENNNFCF
;
A
#
# COMPACT_ATOMS: atom_id res chain seq x y z
N ASP A 1 51.07 18.61 8.72
CA ASP A 1 50.28 17.53 9.36
C ASP A 1 48.90 17.94 9.83
N ILE A 2 48.73 19.04 10.59
CA ILE A 2 47.40 19.50 11.06
C ILE A 2 46.44 19.88 9.91
N ALA A 3 46.95 20.53 8.86
CA ALA A 3 46.13 20.89 7.69
C ALA A 3 45.68 19.66 6.86
N ARG A 4 46.49 18.59 6.83
CA ARG A 4 46.10 17.32 6.19
C ARG A 4 45.02 16.61 7.01
N GLN A 5 45.18 16.55 8.33
CA GLN A 5 44.13 16.00 9.21
C GLN A 5 42.81 16.77 9.08
N GLY A 6 42.82 18.10 8.98
CA GLY A 6 41.60 18.89 8.77
C GLY A 6 40.94 18.64 7.41
N ILE A 7 41.73 18.46 6.34
CA ILE A 7 41.22 18.11 5.01
C ILE A 7 40.67 16.68 4.99
N ASP A 8 41.38 15.71 5.58
CA ASP A 8 40.93 14.33 5.68
C ASP A 8 39.67 14.20 6.52
N GLN A 9 39.51 15.03 7.56
CA GLN A 9 38.31 15.10 8.39
C GLN A 9 37.15 15.75 7.64
N LEU A 10 37.39 16.79 6.83
CA LEU A 10 36.38 17.39 5.96
C LEU A 10 35.97 16.46 4.81
N ILE A 11 36.91 15.72 4.23
CA ILE A 11 36.65 14.69 3.20
C ILE A 11 35.90 13.51 3.83
N SER A 12 36.26 13.10 5.04
CA SER A 12 35.54 12.07 5.80
C SER A 12 34.13 12.49 6.17
N MET A 13 33.92 13.76 6.59
CA MET A 13 32.60 14.32 6.87
C MET A 13 31.76 14.53 5.60
N SER A 14 32.39 14.90 4.48
CA SER A 14 31.77 14.99 3.15
C SER A 14 31.34 13.60 2.63
N SER A 15 32.23 12.61 2.77
CA SER A 15 31.96 11.21 2.43
C SER A 15 30.87 10.60 3.32
N ALA A 16 30.89 10.89 4.63
CA ALA A 16 29.85 10.50 5.58
C ALA A 16 28.49 11.18 5.32
N LYS A 17 28.49 12.35 4.66
CA LYS A 17 27.28 13.02 4.15
C LYS A 17 26.81 12.48 2.79
N THR A 18 27.51 11.52 2.21
CA THR A 18 27.21 10.95 0.88
C THR A 18 26.78 9.48 0.96
N GLU A 19 27.25 8.74 1.98
CA GLU A 19 26.94 7.32 2.16
C GLU A 19 25.79 7.09 3.14
N LEU A 20 24.71 6.44 2.66
CA LEU A 20 23.70 5.84 3.53
C LEU A 20 24.19 4.48 4.00
N ASN A 21 23.79 4.09 5.21
CA ASN A 21 24.01 2.73 5.70
C ASN A 21 22.87 1.80 5.25
N ALA A 22 22.50 1.85 3.97
CA ALA A 22 21.38 1.11 3.41
C ALA A 22 21.81 0.30 2.17
N MET A 23 21.46 -0.98 2.13
CA MET A 23 21.70 -1.89 1.03
C MET A 23 20.37 -2.37 0.43
N ALA A 24 20.25 -2.30 -0.88
CA ALA A 24 19.11 -2.85 -1.60
C ALA A 24 19.23 -4.39 -1.63
N ALA A 25 18.31 -5.11 -0.99
CA ALA A 25 18.26 -6.57 -1.07
C ALA A 25 17.52 -7.04 -2.34
N VAL A 26 16.71 -6.16 -2.92
CA VAL A 26 15.95 -6.32 -4.16
C VAL A 26 16.20 -5.11 -5.05
N THR A 27 16.00 -5.25 -6.36
CA THR A 27 16.11 -4.12 -7.28
C THR A 27 14.99 -3.13 -7.00
N ILE A 28 15.32 -1.86 -6.78
CA ILE A 28 14.37 -0.76 -6.58
C ILE A 28 14.18 -0.06 -7.93
N ASP A 29 12.95 -0.06 -8.45
CA ASP A 29 12.62 0.46 -9.78
C ASP A 29 11.51 1.51 -9.71
N GLY A 30 11.83 2.72 -10.20
CA GLY A 30 10.88 3.83 -10.34
C GLY A 30 10.15 3.91 -11.70
N GLY A 31 10.47 3.02 -12.64
CA GLY A 31 10.06 3.06 -14.04
C GLY A 31 8.61 2.71 -14.32
N SER A 32 7.80 2.40 -13.31
CA SER A 32 6.40 2.00 -13.49
C SER A 32 5.43 2.76 -12.57
N CYS A 33 5.96 3.63 -11.71
CA CYS A 33 5.22 4.30 -10.64
C CYS A 33 4.08 5.22 -11.09
N TRP A 34 3.99 5.55 -12.38
CA TRP A 34 2.91 6.40 -12.92
C TRP A 34 1.73 5.62 -13.53
N MET A 35 1.81 4.29 -13.66
CA MET A 35 0.72 3.47 -14.23
C MET A 35 0.37 2.22 -13.44
N ASN A 36 1.19 1.79 -12.48
CA ASN A 36 0.95 0.59 -11.70
C ASN A 36 1.70 0.67 -10.37
N GLU A 37 1.44 -0.27 -9.46
CA GLU A 37 2.25 -0.43 -8.26
C GLU A 37 3.73 -0.53 -8.65
N CYS A 38 4.58 0.18 -7.92
CA CYS A 38 6.03 0.09 -8.06
C CYS A 38 6.67 0.03 -6.67
N ASN A 39 7.80 -0.66 -6.55
CA ASN A 39 8.44 -0.83 -5.26
C ASN A 39 9.20 0.42 -4.76
N LEU A 40 9.65 1.31 -5.65
CA LEU A 40 10.12 2.65 -5.23
C LEU A 40 8.98 3.45 -4.58
N GLY A 41 7.78 3.37 -5.13
CA GLY A 41 6.58 3.99 -4.60
C GLY A 41 6.24 3.47 -3.21
N ASN A 42 6.22 2.14 -3.06
CA ASN A 42 6.03 1.47 -1.77
C ASN A 42 7.08 1.89 -0.74
N LEU A 43 8.36 1.97 -1.15
CA LEU A 43 9.46 2.38 -0.28
C LEU A 43 9.28 3.81 0.23
N VAL A 44 8.92 4.74 -0.65
CA VAL A 44 8.74 6.15 -0.29
C VAL A 44 7.54 6.32 0.64
N THR A 45 6.39 5.73 0.32
CA THR A 45 5.18 5.88 1.13
C THR A 45 5.34 5.24 2.52
N ASP A 46 6.02 4.10 2.63
CA ASP A 46 6.36 3.51 3.93
C ASP A 46 7.32 4.39 4.74
N ALA A 47 8.32 4.98 4.08
CA ALA A 47 9.22 5.93 4.73
C ALA A 47 8.49 7.16 5.27
N MET A 48 7.45 7.64 4.58
CA MET A 48 6.62 8.76 5.05
C MET A 48 5.82 8.38 6.29
N VAL A 49 5.25 7.17 6.33
CA VAL A 49 4.58 6.64 7.54
C VAL A 49 5.56 6.54 8.71
N HIS A 50 6.76 6.01 8.49
CA HIS A 50 7.81 5.98 9.52
C HIS A 50 8.18 7.39 10.01
N CYS A 51 8.31 8.36 9.09
CA CYS A 51 8.58 9.75 9.43
C CYS A 51 7.46 10.35 10.31
N ALA A 52 6.20 10.08 9.97
CA ALA A 52 5.05 10.49 10.76
C ALA A 52 5.05 9.87 12.17
N HIS A 53 5.40 8.59 12.33
CA HIS A 53 5.52 7.97 13.65
C HIS A 53 6.61 8.61 14.53
N ASN A 54 7.75 8.95 13.93
CA ASN A 54 8.81 9.66 14.64
C ASN A 54 8.35 11.04 15.11
N HIS A 55 7.61 11.78 14.27
CA HIS A 55 7.02 13.06 14.64
C HIS A 55 5.88 12.90 15.67
N ASN A 56 5.10 11.84 15.56
CA ASN A 56 3.97 11.55 16.43
C ASN A 56 4.37 11.21 17.86
N SER A 57 5.56 10.64 18.04
CA SER A 57 6.13 10.31 19.35
C SER A 57 6.20 11.52 20.29
N THR A 58 6.11 12.75 19.75
CA THR A 58 6.09 14.00 20.50
C THR A 58 4.73 14.72 20.49
N SER A 59 3.74 14.27 19.70
CA SER A 59 2.55 15.07 19.35
C SER A 59 1.18 14.37 19.49
N GLY A 60 1.10 13.04 19.65
CA GLY A 60 -0.15 12.34 20.00
C GLY A 60 -1.25 12.36 18.91
N LEU A 61 -0.85 12.39 17.64
CA LEU A 61 -1.66 12.45 16.42
C LEU A 61 -2.34 11.14 16.00
N GLY A 62 -2.12 10.03 16.72
CA GLY A 62 -2.67 8.70 16.41
C GLY A 62 -1.61 7.73 15.87
N HIS A 63 -2.01 6.58 15.32
CA HIS A 63 -1.07 5.60 14.74
C HIS A 63 -1.50 5.07 13.37
N ASP A 64 -2.74 5.33 12.96
CA ASP A 64 -3.31 4.80 11.72
C ASP A 64 -3.04 5.77 10.57
N PHE A 65 -1.77 5.86 10.17
CA PHE A 65 -1.34 6.75 9.11
C PHE A 65 -1.38 6.06 7.75
N ILE A 66 -2.01 6.72 6.78
CA ILE A 66 -1.95 6.36 5.37
C ILE A 66 -0.97 7.29 4.68
N SER A 67 -0.07 6.81 3.82
CA SER A 67 0.71 7.69 2.93
C SER A 67 0.38 7.44 1.47
N VAL A 68 0.28 8.52 0.70
CA VAL A 68 0.09 8.47 -0.76
C VAL A 68 1.02 9.44 -1.48
N TRP A 69 1.71 8.97 -2.52
CA TRP A 69 2.59 9.79 -3.37
C TRP A 69 2.22 9.58 -4.83
N HIS A 70 2.19 10.65 -5.63
CA HIS A 70 1.87 10.53 -7.05
C HIS A 70 3.10 10.12 -7.87
N GLY A 71 2.90 9.33 -8.93
CA GLY A 71 3.95 8.74 -9.74
C GLY A 71 4.89 9.76 -10.39
N GLY A 72 4.37 10.93 -10.73
CA GLY A 72 5.12 12.06 -11.27
C GLY A 72 6.00 12.77 -10.24
N ALA A 73 5.96 12.39 -8.96
CA ALA A 73 6.92 12.83 -7.97
C ALA A 73 8.24 12.06 -8.09
N PHE A 74 8.23 10.90 -8.75
CA PHE A 74 9.39 10.02 -8.87
C PHE A 74 10.14 10.22 -10.19
N PHE A 75 11.46 10.27 -10.11
CA PHE A 75 12.30 10.11 -11.30
C PHE A 75 12.49 8.64 -11.66
N ARG A 76 12.66 8.37 -12.95
CA ARG A 76 12.94 7.03 -13.49
C ARG A 76 14.40 6.68 -13.26
N ASP A 77 14.71 6.03 -12.15
CA ASP A 77 16.03 5.47 -11.87
C ASP A 77 15.89 4.07 -11.26
N VAL A 78 16.98 3.30 -11.32
CA VAL A 78 17.04 1.92 -10.83
C VAL A 78 18.28 1.75 -9.96
N VAL A 79 18.09 1.14 -8.79
CA VAL A 79 19.20 0.62 -7.96
C VAL A 79 19.08 -0.89 -7.91
N ASN A 80 20.11 -1.61 -8.35
CA ASN A 80 20.02 -3.06 -8.46
C ASN A 80 20.08 -3.74 -7.10
N ALA A 81 19.54 -4.95 -7.03
CA ALA A 81 19.75 -5.82 -5.89
C ALA A 81 21.26 -5.94 -5.58
N THR A 82 21.58 -5.96 -4.29
CA THR A 82 22.92 -5.99 -3.71
C THR A 82 23.73 -4.68 -3.79
N GLU A 83 23.21 -3.63 -4.43
CA GLU A 83 23.87 -2.32 -4.44
C GLU A 83 23.60 -1.55 -3.13
N LYS A 84 24.56 -0.69 -2.76
CA LYS A 84 24.34 0.29 -1.69
C LYS A 84 23.54 1.46 -2.25
N ILE A 85 22.49 1.86 -1.53
CA ILE A 85 21.72 3.06 -1.84
C ILE A 85 22.53 4.27 -1.36
N LYS A 86 22.71 5.27 -2.22
CA LYS A 86 23.43 6.51 -1.89
C LYS A 86 22.43 7.66 -1.68
N ILE A 87 22.87 8.72 -1.01
CA ILE A 87 22.07 9.94 -0.85
C ILE A 87 21.71 10.55 -2.23
N LEU A 88 22.63 10.46 -3.19
CA LEU A 88 22.38 10.87 -4.57
C LEU A 88 21.22 10.09 -5.22
N ASP A 89 21.03 8.81 -4.90
CA ASP A 89 19.93 8.03 -5.47
C ASP A 89 18.59 8.51 -4.91
N VAL A 90 18.53 8.85 -3.61
CA VAL A 90 17.36 9.46 -2.97
C VAL A 90 17.00 10.80 -3.64
N HIS A 91 17.96 11.70 -3.81
CA HIS A 91 17.69 13.00 -4.44
C HIS A 91 17.33 12.88 -5.92
N LYS A 92 17.81 11.86 -6.63
CA LYS A 92 17.31 11.56 -7.97
C LYS A 92 15.87 11.08 -7.91
N TRP A 93 15.54 10.12 -7.05
CA TRP A 93 14.19 9.58 -6.92
C TRP A 93 13.16 10.64 -6.53
N LEU A 94 13.53 11.60 -5.67
CA LEU A 94 12.67 12.68 -5.17
C LEU A 94 13.24 14.06 -5.54
N PRO A 95 13.27 14.43 -6.83
CA PRO A 95 14.01 15.61 -7.30
C PRO A 95 13.31 16.93 -6.98
N TYR A 96 12.04 16.88 -6.55
CA TYR A 96 11.22 18.05 -6.29
C TYR A 96 11.26 18.52 -4.84
N HIS A 97 11.88 17.74 -3.94
CA HIS A 97 12.05 18.07 -2.52
C HIS A 97 10.72 18.51 -1.89
N ASN A 98 9.69 17.66 -2.00
CA ASN A 98 8.37 18.03 -1.50
C ASN A 98 8.37 17.97 0.02
N THR A 99 7.69 18.91 0.65
CA THR A 99 7.32 18.74 2.06
C THR A 99 6.24 17.68 2.19
N ALA A 100 6.42 16.72 3.10
CA ALA A 100 5.39 15.78 3.52
C ALA A 100 4.44 16.46 4.53
N TYR A 101 3.14 16.44 4.24
CA TYR A 101 2.10 16.99 5.11
C TYR A 101 1.21 15.88 5.66
N LEU A 102 1.06 15.83 6.98
CA LEU A 102 0.03 15.04 7.65
C LEU A 102 -1.26 15.87 7.71
N VAL A 103 -2.33 15.34 7.13
CA VAL A 103 -3.64 15.98 7.03
C VAL A 103 -4.73 15.02 7.54
N LYS A 104 -5.92 15.57 7.83
CA LYS A 104 -7.12 14.77 8.16
C LYS A 104 -8.21 15.05 7.13
N MET A 105 -8.93 14.01 6.71
CA MET A 105 -10.05 14.14 5.77
C MET A 105 -11.09 13.05 6.00
N TYR A 106 -12.30 13.27 5.50
CA TYR A 106 -13.34 12.24 5.46
C TYR A 106 -13.07 11.19 4.38
N GLY A 107 -13.64 10.00 4.54
CA GLY A 107 -13.48 8.88 3.62
C GLY A 107 -13.95 9.18 2.19
N ASN A 108 -15.00 9.99 2.03
CA ASN A 108 -15.45 10.44 0.70
C ASN A 108 -14.39 11.32 0.01
N THR A 109 -13.73 12.20 0.74
CA THR A 109 -12.62 13.02 0.24
C THR A 109 -11.42 12.14 -0.16
N LEU A 110 -11.08 11.15 0.67
CA LEU A 110 -10.02 10.17 0.37
C LEU A 110 -10.35 9.34 -0.87
N ARG A 111 -11.59 8.85 -1.00
CA ARG A 111 -12.08 8.13 -2.19
C ARG A 111 -11.98 9.00 -3.44
N GLY A 112 -12.46 10.24 -3.36
CA GLY A 112 -12.38 11.21 -4.46
C GLY A 112 -10.95 11.51 -4.90
N MET A 113 -9.99 11.51 -3.97
CA MET A 113 -8.56 11.62 -4.30
C MET A 113 -8.08 10.45 -5.15
N PHE A 114 -8.44 9.20 -4.82
CA PHE A 114 -8.12 8.04 -5.65
C PHE A 114 -8.87 8.02 -6.99
N GLU A 115 -10.09 8.53 -7.05
CA GLU A 115 -10.81 8.72 -8.33
C GLU A 115 -10.09 9.71 -9.26
N LYS A 116 -9.57 10.82 -8.69
CA LYS A 116 -8.75 11.77 -9.43
C LYS A 116 -7.42 11.15 -9.86
N SER A 117 -6.82 10.33 -9.01
CA SER A 117 -5.62 9.58 -9.37
C SER A 117 -5.83 8.68 -10.60
N ALA A 118 -6.98 8.00 -10.65
CA ALA A 118 -7.37 7.10 -11.73
C ALA A 118 -7.50 7.80 -13.09
N THR A 119 -7.76 9.11 -13.14
CA THR A 119 -7.86 9.82 -14.43
C THR A 119 -6.55 9.76 -15.21
N GLY A 120 -5.41 9.63 -14.53
CA GLY A 120 -4.09 9.54 -15.18
C GLY A 120 -3.87 8.25 -15.96
N LEU A 121 -4.59 7.19 -15.59
CA LEU A 121 -4.55 5.90 -16.30
C LEU A 121 -5.27 5.96 -17.65
N ARG A 122 -6.15 6.95 -17.82
CA ARG A 122 -7.00 7.15 -19.02
C ARG A 122 -6.42 8.18 -19.99
N GLU A 123 -5.41 8.93 -19.57
CA GLU A 123 -4.74 9.96 -20.37
C GLU A 123 -3.53 9.37 -21.12
N ASP A 124 -3.26 9.88 -22.33
CA ASP A 124 -2.08 9.56 -23.13
C ASP A 124 -1.37 10.86 -23.55
N PRO A 125 -0.10 11.10 -23.11
CA PRO A 125 0.67 10.28 -22.18
C PRO A 125 0.10 10.36 -20.76
N ALA A 126 0.38 9.40 -19.88
CA ALA A 126 -0.03 9.46 -18.48
C ALA A 126 0.67 10.62 -17.72
N TRP A 127 -0.09 11.47 -17.02
CA TRP A 127 0.39 12.74 -16.42
C TRP A 127 1.01 12.59 -15.02
N GLY A 128 1.32 11.35 -14.60
CA GLY A 128 1.99 11.10 -13.31
C GLY A 128 1.13 11.38 -12.07
N GLN A 129 -0.19 11.50 -12.19
CA GLN A 129 -1.11 11.69 -11.06
C GLN A 129 -1.52 10.39 -10.35
N PHE A 130 -1.17 9.24 -10.92
CA PHE A 130 -1.41 7.92 -10.31
C PHE A 130 -0.73 7.82 -8.93
N LEU A 131 -1.45 7.36 -7.90
CA LEU A 131 -0.99 7.35 -6.51
C LEU A 131 -0.44 5.98 -6.13
N GLN A 132 0.79 5.97 -5.64
CA GLN A 132 1.39 4.91 -4.85
C GLN A 132 0.90 5.02 -3.40
N VAL A 133 0.85 3.90 -2.67
CA VAL A 133 0.29 3.85 -1.30
C VAL A 133 1.21 3.11 -0.33
N SER A 134 1.14 3.45 0.96
CA SER A 134 1.88 2.76 2.03
C SER A 134 1.29 1.38 2.34
N SER A 135 2.03 0.57 3.08
CA SER A 135 1.54 -0.68 3.62
C SER A 135 0.29 -0.46 4.47
N GLY A 136 -0.62 -1.43 4.45
CA GLY A 136 -1.92 -1.33 5.11
C GLY A 136 -2.99 -0.57 4.33
N VAL A 137 -2.75 -0.30 3.04
CA VAL A 137 -3.75 0.24 2.10
C VAL A 137 -3.82 -0.66 0.88
N GLU A 138 -5.03 -1.05 0.50
CA GLU A 138 -5.30 -1.75 -0.77
C GLU A 138 -6.20 -0.88 -1.64
N VAL A 139 -5.79 -0.67 -2.89
CA VAL A 139 -6.57 0.05 -3.89
C VAL A 139 -6.82 -0.86 -5.08
N THR A 140 -8.07 -0.99 -5.49
CA THR A 140 -8.47 -1.78 -6.66
C THR A 140 -9.00 -0.86 -7.73
N TYR A 141 -8.44 -0.96 -8.93
CA TYR A 141 -8.93 -0.30 -10.14
C TYR A 141 -9.51 -1.33 -11.12
N SER A 142 -10.73 -1.09 -11.58
CA SER A 142 -11.41 -1.85 -12.64
C SER A 142 -11.58 -0.97 -13.86
N ASP A 143 -11.13 -1.41 -15.03
CA ASP A 143 -11.21 -0.63 -16.27
C ASP A 143 -10.69 0.81 -16.14
N LYS A 144 -9.63 1.01 -15.34
CA LYS A 144 -9.02 2.32 -15.03
C LYS A 144 -9.92 3.27 -14.21
N TYR A 145 -10.99 2.75 -13.61
CA TYR A 145 -11.82 3.44 -12.62
C TYR A 145 -11.55 2.88 -11.23
N LEU A 146 -11.68 3.73 -10.22
CA LEU A 146 -11.60 3.28 -8.85
C LEU A 146 -12.77 2.31 -8.57
N TYR A 147 -12.44 1.11 -8.11
CA TYR A 147 -13.42 0.14 -7.67
C TYR A 147 -13.53 0.13 -6.14
N LYS A 148 -12.39 0.06 -5.45
CA LYS A 148 -12.37 -0.12 -3.99
C LYS A 148 -11.10 0.45 -3.36
N VAL A 149 -11.25 0.97 -2.15
CA VAL A 149 -10.12 1.34 -1.26
C VAL A 149 -10.36 0.69 0.09
N ARG A 150 -9.35 -0.03 0.60
CA ARG A 150 -9.36 -0.61 1.93
C ARG A 150 -8.16 -0.12 2.71
N THR A 151 -8.30 -0.03 4.02
CA THR A 151 -7.20 0.30 4.92
C THR A 151 -7.33 -0.46 6.23
N ILE A 152 -6.24 -0.53 6.99
CA ILE A 152 -6.23 -1.15 8.31
C ILE A 152 -7.04 -0.29 9.27
N HIS A 153 -7.98 -0.94 9.94
CA HIS A 153 -8.72 -0.44 11.08
C HIS A 153 -8.47 -1.38 12.27
N TYR A 154 -8.24 -0.82 13.45
CA TYR A 154 -7.94 -1.61 14.63
C TYR A 154 -9.19 -1.89 15.45
N ASN A 155 -9.63 -3.14 15.45
CA ASN A 155 -10.72 -3.60 16.29
C ASN A 155 -10.15 -4.27 17.54
N ASN A 156 -10.30 -3.62 18.70
CA ASN A 156 -9.69 -4.07 19.97
C ASN A 156 -8.17 -4.34 19.86
N GLY A 157 -7.46 -3.47 19.12
CA GLY A 157 -6.01 -3.59 18.89
C GLY A 157 -5.61 -4.63 17.83
N ILE A 158 -6.56 -5.35 17.24
CA ILE A 158 -6.29 -6.30 16.16
C ILE A 158 -6.45 -5.57 14.82
N PRO A 159 -5.41 -5.53 13.96
CA PRO A 159 -5.52 -4.90 12.66
C PRO A 159 -6.45 -5.72 11.75
N GLN A 160 -7.47 -5.05 11.20
CA GLN A 160 -8.40 -5.62 10.23
C GLN A 160 -8.42 -4.75 8.98
N LEU A 161 -8.27 -5.39 7.83
CA LEU A 161 -8.35 -4.66 6.57
C LEU A 161 -9.82 -4.46 6.16
N GLU A 162 -10.30 -3.23 6.22
CA GLU A 162 -11.69 -2.85 5.98
C GLU A 162 -11.82 -1.84 4.85
N GLU A 163 -12.97 -1.80 4.18
CA GLU A 163 -13.25 -0.77 3.18
C GLU A 163 -13.43 0.60 3.84
N ILE A 164 -12.91 1.66 3.21
CA ILE A 164 -13.07 3.01 3.74
C ILE A 164 -14.55 3.40 3.76
N ARG A 165 -14.97 3.96 4.89
CA ARG A 165 -16.32 4.53 5.10
C ARG A 165 -16.29 6.03 4.92
N ASP A 166 -17.24 6.55 4.16
CA ASP A 166 -17.27 7.95 3.75
C ASP A 166 -17.31 8.95 4.90
N SER A 167 -18.02 8.62 5.98
CA SER A 167 -18.16 9.48 7.18
C SER A 167 -17.03 9.34 8.19
N SER A 168 -16.11 8.38 8.02
CA SER A 168 -14.98 8.20 8.92
C SER A 168 -13.84 9.15 8.57
N VAL A 169 -13.06 9.54 9.58
CA VAL A 169 -11.91 10.44 9.41
C VAL A 169 -10.63 9.62 9.31
N TYR A 170 -9.83 9.92 8.29
CA TYR A 170 -8.55 9.28 8.04
C TYR A 170 -7.43 10.29 8.19
N THR A 171 -6.29 9.84 8.72
CA THR A 171 -5.07 10.64 8.81
C THR A 171 -4.14 10.22 7.68
N VAL A 172 -3.87 11.16 6.78
CA VAL A 172 -3.19 10.87 5.51
C VAL A 172 -1.98 11.77 5.35
N ILE A 173 -0.88 11.20 4.85
CA ILE A 173 0.37 11.89 4.57
C ILE A 173 0.46 12.07 3.06
N ILE A 174 0.54 13.32 2.62
CA ILE A 174 0.53 13.72 1.21
C ILE A 174 1.70 14.66 0.90
N PRO A 175 2.21 14.68 -0.34
CA PRO A 175 3.21 15.65 -0.77
C PRO A 175 2.62 17.06 -0.89
N SER A 176 3.49 18.06 -0.72
CA SER A 176 3.14 19.49 -0.75
C SER A 176 2.36 19.92 -2.00
N ILE A 177 2.57 19.27 -3.13
CA ILE A 177 1.87 19.53 -4.39
C ILE A 177 0.37 19.19 -4.32
N ILE A 178 0.01 18.09 -3.64
CA ILE A 178 -1.39 17.70 -3.40
C ILE A 178 -1.99 18.59 -2.30
N TYR A 179 -1.25 18.82 -1.21
CA TYR A 179 -1.67 19.71 -0.13
C TYR A 179 -2.01 21.13 -0.60
N ARG A 180 -1.28 21.64 -1.61
CA ARG A 180 -1.51 22.95 -2.22
C ARG A 180 -2.53 22.95 -3.36
N GLY A 181 -3.18 21.81 -3.64
CA GLY A 181 -4.19 21.67 -4.69
C GLY A 181 -3.63 21.98 -6.08
N LYS A 182 -2.51 21.37 -6.44
CA LYS A 182 -1.96 21.45 -7.81
C LYS A 182 -2.44 20.25 -8.64
N THR A 183 -2.11 20.27 -9.94
CA THR A 183 -2.49 19.20 -10.90
C THR A 183 -4.01 18.92 -10.83
N VAL A 184 -4.48 17.68 -10.77
CA VAL A 184 -5.89 17.27 -10.74
C VAL A 184 -6.52 17.39 -9.35
N TYR A 185 -5.73 17.72 -8.32
CA TYR A 185 -6.14 17.77 -6.92
C TYR A 185 -6.58 19.18 -6.47
N THR A 186 -6.98 20.06 -7.39
CA THR A 186 -7.20 21.50 -7.12
C THR A 186 -8.21 21.83 -6.03
N ASN A 187 -9.29 21.06 -5.91
CA ASN A 187 -10.32 21.31 -4.91
C ASN A 187 -10.05 20.63 -3.56
N PHE A 188 -9.14 19.66 -3.54
CA PHE A 188 -8.87 18.82 -2.37
C PHE A 188 -8.50 19.60 -1.09
N PRO A 189 -7.71 20.70 -1.12
CA PRO A 189 -7.35 21.42 0.10
C PRO A 189 -8.54 22.01 0.86
N LYS A 190 -9.68 22.25 0.18
CA LYS A 190 -10.89 22.82 0.78
C LYS A 190 -11.62 21.82 1.68
N ASP A 191 -11.42 20.53 1.46
CA ASP A 191 -12.09 19.44 2.15
C ASP A 191 -11.23 18.86 3.30
N LEU A 192 -10.09 19.48 3.60
CA LEU A 192 -9.21 19.09 4.69
C LEU A 192 -9.74 19.58 6.04
N LEU A 193 -9.67 18.70 7.03
CA LEU A 193 -10.04 18.98 8.41
C LEU A 193 -8.85 19.57 9.18
N SER A 194 -9.15 20.36 10.21
CA SER A 194 -8.12 20.86 11.12
C SER A 194 -7.47 19.70 11.88
N VAL A 195 -6.13 19.71 11.94
CA VAL A 195 -5.34 18.66 12.60
C VAL A 195 -4.93 19.09 14.00
N GLN A 196 -4.32 20.27 14.11
CA GLN A 196 -3.88 20.86 15.37
C GLN A 196 -4.09 22.39 15.31
N GLY A 197 -4.87 22.91 16.25
CA GLY A 197 -5.35 24.29 16.18
C GLY A 197 -6.18 24.52 14.92
N ASN A 198 -5.97 25.66 14.25
CA ASN A 198 -6.64 26.01 13.00
C ASN A 198 -5.88 25.55 11.73
N SER A 199 -4.78 24.80 11.88
CA SER A 199 -4.03 24.30 10.72
C SER A 199 -4.68 23.05 10.13
N THR A 200 -4.83 23.01 8.80
CA THR A 200 -5.34 21.87 8.04
C THR A 200 -4.27 20.82 7.74
N GLY A 201 -3.01 21.08 8.11
CA GLY A 201 -1.91 20.13 7.96
C GLY A 201 -0.74 20.39 8.90
N ILE A 202 0.03 19.34 9.19
CA ILE A 202 1.28 19.38 9.94
C ILE A 202 2.42 19.01 8.99
N SER A 203 3.41 19.88 8.87
CA SER A 203 4.62 19.60 8.08
C SER A 203 5.51 18.60 8.83
N LEU A 204 5.78 17.46 8.21
CA LEU A 204 6.67 16.42 8.76
C LEU A 204 8.14 16.63 8.38
N GLY A 205 8.42 17.45 7.37
CA GLY A 205 9.76 17.66 6.80
C GLY A 205 9.75 17.41 5.29
N TYR A 206 10.94 17.39 4.68
CA TYR A 206 11.09 17.04 3.26
C TYR A 206 11.03 15.52 3.05
N ASP A 207 10.50 15.11 1.89
CA ASP A 207 10.27 13.70 1.55
C ASP A 207 11.57 12.92 1.38
N ASP A 208 12.60 13.53 0.80
CA ASP A 208 13.95 12.95 0.73
C ASP A 208 14.62 12.81 2.10
N ASP A 209 14.48 13.79 3.01
CA ASP A 209 14.99 13.69 4.38
C ASP A 209 14.30 12.55 5.16
N CYS A 210 12.98 12.44 5.05
CA CYS A 210 12.20 11.34 5.64
C CYS A 210 12.65 9.98 5.09
N LEU A 211 12.90 9.88 3.78
CA LEU A 211 13.42 8.66 3.15
C LEU A 211 14.84 8.33 3.63
N ILE A 212 15.75 9.31 3.68
CA ILE A 212 17.11 9.15 4.21
C ILE A 212 17.08 8.63 5.64
N GLN A 213 16.20 9.18 6.49
CA GLN A 213 16.05 8.71 7.86
C GLN A 213 15.58 7.25 7.92
N TYR A 214 14.57 6.89 7.12
CA TYR A 214 14.05 5.53 7.05
C TYR A 214 15.09 4.51 6.53
N LEU A 215 15.88 4.89 5.53
CA LEU A 215 16.93 4.04 4.98
C LEU A 215 18.02 3.77 6.02
N ASN A 216 18.41 4.80 6.80
CA ASN A 216 19.40 4.67 7.86
C ASN A 216 18.95 3.78 9.04
N THR A 217 17.64 3.72 9.32
CA THR A 217 17.10 2.84 10.37
C THR A 217 16.94 1.40 9.88
N THR A 218 16.48 1.20 8.64
CA THR A 218 16.11 -0.12 8.10
C THR A 218 17.32 -0.95 7.67
N LYS A 219 18.40 -0.30 7.19
CA LYS A 219 19.68 -0.88 6.72
C LYS A 219 19.62 -1.85 5.54
N LYS A 220 18.64 -2.74 5.47
CA LYS A 220 18.44 -3.70 4.38
C LYS A 220 17.04 -3.52 3.80
N ILE A 221 16.97 -3.06 2.56
CA ILE A 221 15.70 -2.73 1.91
C ILE A 221 15.19 -3.93 1.13
N THR A 222 14.06 -4.47 1.54
CA THR A 222 13.40 -5.65 0.94
C THR A 222 12.05 -5.32 0.32
N VAL A 223 11.71 -4.03 0.16
CA VAL A 223 10.40 -3.58 -0.31
C VAL A 223 10.16 -4.11 -1.72
N GLY A 224 9.12 -4.92 -1.86
CA GLY A 224 8.70 -5.54 -3.12
C GLY A 224 7.28 -5.13 -3.49
N PHE A 225 6.66 -5.97 -4.33
CA PHE A 225 5.23 -5.88 -4.65
C PHE A 225 4.43 -6.62 -3.59
N GLU A 226 3.45 -5.94 -3.01
CA GLU A 226 2.58 -6.49 -1.95
C GLU A 226 1.10 -6.47 -2.38
N GLU A 227 0.84 -6.24 -3.66
CA GLU A 227 -0.50 -6.10 -4.24
C GLU A 227 -1.31 -4.97 -3.56
N ARG A 228 -0.61 -3.91 -3.13
CA ARG A 228 -1.23 -2.70 -2.57
C ARG A 228 -2.11 -2.01 -3.60
N ILE A 229 -1.75 -2.13 -4.88
CA ILE A 229 -2.56 -1.58 -5.96
C ILE A 229 -2.82 -2.66 -7.02
N PHE A 230 -4.07 -3.09 -7.08
CA PHE A 230 -4.53 -4.06 -8.05
C PHE A 230 -5.17 -3.39 -9.26
N MET A 231 -4.78 -3.84 -10.46
CA MET A 231 -5.40 -3.44 -11.73
C MET A 231 -5.96 -4.67 -12.42
N GLY A 232 -7.28 -4.71 -12.61
CA GLY A 232 -7.89 -5.83 -13.32
C GLY A 232 -9.40 -5.85 -13.28
N ASP A 233 -9.94 -6.79 -14.01
CA ASP A 233 -11.36 -7.08 -14.13
C ASP A 233 -11.87 -7.78 -12.87
N VAL A 234 -12.71 -7.08 -12.10
CA VAL A 234 -13.19 -7.53 -10.78
C VAL A 234 -14.17 -8.70 -10.88
N ASP A 235 -14.84 -8.87 -12.03
CA ASP A 235 -15.79 -9.98 -12.22
C ASP A 235 -15.12 -11.35 -12.09
N ARG A 236 -13.81 -11.44 -12.37
CA ARG A 236 -13.02 -12.67 -12.17
C ARG A 236 -12.72 -12.96 -10.69
N ILE A 237 -12.58 -11.92 -9.86
CA ILE A 237 -12.21 -12.06 -8.43
C ILE A 237 -13.39 -12.62 -7.63
N GLU A 238 -14.62 -12.16 -7.90
CA GLU A 238 -15.81 -12.67 -7.20
C GLU A 238 -16.21 -14.07 -7.68
N CYS A 239 -15.97 -14.41 -8.95
CA CYS A 239 -16.35 -15.70 -9.55
C CYS A 239 -15.65 -16.90 -8.87
N ASN A 240 -14.39 -16.75 -8.44
CA ASN A 240 -13.66 -17.81 -7.75
C ASN A 240 -14.27 -18.19 -6.39
N LYS A 241 -14.88 -17.23 -5.67
CA LYS A 241 -15.52 -17.52 -4.37
C LYS A 241 -16.85 -18.26 -4.52
N LYS A 242 -17.64 -17.92 -5.55
CA LYS A 242 -18.94 -18.57 -5.81
C LYS A 242 -18.77 -19.99 -6.38
N THR A 243 -17.75 -20.22 -7.20
CA THR A 243 -17.49 -21.52 -7.84
C THR A 243 -17.03 -22.58 -6.83
N GLY A 244 -16.23 -22.20 -5.82
CA GLY A 244 -15.81 -23.13 -4.77
C GLY A 244 -16.99 -23.68 -3.97
N LEU A 245 -17.92 -22.80 -3.57
CA LEU A 245 -19.08 -23.20 -2.77
C LEU A 245 -20.05 -24.11 -3.53
N THR A 246 -20.28 -23.84 -4.82
CA THR A 246 -21.16 -24.66 -5.66
C THR A 246 -20.57 -26.05 -5.96
N VAL A 247 -19.25 -26.14 -6.15
CA VAL A 247 -18.57 -27.44 -6.34
C VAL A 247 -18.63 -28.28 -5.05
N PHE A 248 -18.41 -27.68 -3.88
CA PHE A 248 -18.55 -28.41 -2.61
C PHE A 248 -19.97 -28.91 -2.36
N LEU A 249 -20.98 -28.08 -2.63
CA LEU A 249 -22.38 -28.45 -2.43
C LEU A 249 -22.80 -29.61 -3.37
N THR A 250 -22.37 -29.57 -4.63
CA THR A 250 -22.71 -30.61 -5.62
C THR A 250 -22.04 -31.94 -5.28
N LEU A 251 -20.77 -31.94 -4.86
CA LEU A 251 -20.09 -33.16 -4.40
C LEU A 251 -20.73 -33.77 -3.15
N PHE A 252 -21.15 -32.92 -2.20
CA PHE A 252 -21.82 -33.38 -0.98
C PHE A 252 -23.18 -34.02 -1.28
N ILE A 253 -23.99 -33.40 -2.14
CA ILE A 253 -25.28 -33.95 -2.57
C ILE A 253 -25.07 -35.27 -3.34
N ALA A 254 -24.09 -35.33 -4.24
CA ALA A 254 -23.78 -36.56 -4.97
C ALA A 254 -23.38 -37.71 -4.03
N ALA A 255 -22.57 -37.43 -3.00
CA ALA A 255 -22.19 -38.42 -2.00
C ALA A 255 -23.40 -38.93 -1.20
N LEU A 256 -24.35 -38.06 -0.84
CA LEU A 256 -25.60 -38.47 -0.17
C LEU A 256 -26.47 -39.37 -1.06
N ILE A 257 -26.59 -39.03 -2.34
CA ILE A 257 -27.35 -39.85 -3.31
C ILE A 257 -26.68 -41.21 -3.48
N ILE A 258 -25.36 -41.26 -3.64
CA ILE A 258 -24.62 -42.53 -3.77
C ILE A 258 -24.74 -43.36 -2.48
N GLY A 259 -24.62 -42.74 -1.31
CA GLY A 259 -24.75 -43.41 -0.01
C GLY A 259 -26.14 -44.00 0.20
N SER A 260 -27.19 -43.26 -0.14
CA SER A 260 -28.59 -43.74 -0.06
C SER A 260 -28.87 -44.86 -1.07
N ALA A 261 -28.34 -44.76 -2.29
CA ALA A 261 -28.43 -45.82 -3.30
C ALA A 261 -27.71 -47.11 -2.84
N TYR A 262 -26.53 -46.96 -2.23
CA TYR A 262 -25.79 -48.09 -1.66
C TYR A 262 -26.54 -48.74 -0.48
N ALA A 263 -27.10 -47.95 0.43
CA ALA A 263 -27.88 -48.45 1.55
C ALA A 263 -29.15 -49.18 1.10
N THR A 264 -29.87 -48.63 0.12
CA THR A 264 -31.07 -49.27 -0.45
C THR A 264 -30.72 -50.55 -1.21
N TRP A 265 -29.66 -50.56 -2.02
CA TRP A 265 -29.16 -51.78 -2.66
C TRP A 265 -28.80 -52.86 -1.61
N LYS A 266 -28.11 -52.48 -0.53
CA LYS A 266 -27.72 -53.40 0.54
C LYS A 266 -28.93 -53.96 1.30
N CYS A 267 -29.95 -53.15 1.56
CA CYS A 267 -31.12 -53.56 2.34
C CYS A 267 -32.16 -54.35 1.52
N PHE A 268 -32.35 -54.02 0.24
CA PHE A 268 -33.45 -54.57 -0.56
C PHE A 268 -33.04 -55.57 -1.64
N ILE A 269 -31.80 -55.50 -2.14
CA ILE A 269 -31.38 -56.29 -3.31
C ILE A 269 -30.41 -57.40 -2.92
N GLN A 270 -29.66 -57.28 -1.81
CA GLN A 270 -28.89 -58.42 -1.34
C GLN A 270 -29.82 -59.57 -0.91
N PRO A 271 -29.73 -60.76 -1.51
CA PRO A 271 -30.50 -61.90 -1.08
C PRO A 271 -30.16 -62.20 0.39
N ARG A 272 -31.18 -62.34 1.24
CA ARG A 272 -31.02 -62.94 2.57
C ARG A 272 -30.27 -64.25 2.38
N ARG A 273 -28.99 -64.29 2.76
CA ARG A 273 -28.41 -65.56 3.19
C ARG A 273 -29.21 -65.94 4.42
N GLU A 274 -30.01 -66.99 4.30
CA GLU A 274 -30.63 -67.68 5.42
C GLU A 274 -29.55 -67.93 6.46
N ASN A 275 -29.59 -67.15 7.53
CA ASN A 275 -29.18 -67.60 8.84
C ASN A 275 -30.11 -66.91 9.82
N ASN A 276 -30.94 -67.76 10.43
CA ASN A 276 -31.83 -67.44 11.54
C ASN A 276 -31.14 -66.50 12.51
N ASN A 277 -31.72 -65.32 12.71
CA ASN A 277 -32.06 -64.78 14.02
C ASN A 277 -32.85 -63.48 13.85
N PHE A 278 -34.06 -63.49 14.41
CA PHE A 278 -34.92 -62.33 14.62
C PHE A 278 -34.16 -61.22 15.37
N CYS A 279 -34.20 -59.98 14.86
CA CYS A 279 -33.93 -58.78 15.66
C CYS A 279 -35.28 -58.11 15.99
N PHE A 280 -35.53 -57.87 17.28
CA PHE A 280 -36.35 -56.76 17.77
C PHE A 280 -35.51 -55.49 17.77
#